data_AF-A0A6L7WRN3-F1
#
_entry.id   AF-A0A6L7WRN3-F1
#
_cell.length_a   1.000
_cell.length_b   1.000
_cell.length_c   1.000
_cell.angle_alpha   90.00
_cell.angle_beta   90.00
_cell.angle_gamma   90.00
#
_symmetry.space_group_name_H-M   'P 1'
#
loop_
_entity.id
_entity.type
_entity.pdbx_description
1 polymer ?
#
loop_
_entity_poly.entity_id
_entity_poly.type
_entity_poly.pdbx_seq_one_letter_code
_entity_poly.pdbx_strand_id
1 'polypeptide(L)'
;MGRSHGRWEDDTLIVDAEGFLGEAWFDRAGNFASNQLRVQERYTPLGPNVIRYEATIEDPTVFTRPWDISLLLYRRLEENARVLEFKCVEFSEDLLYGHLRREPTR
;
A
#
# COMPACT_ATOMS: atom_id res chain seq x y z
N MET A 1 5.49 8.50 9.58
CA MET A 1 6.94 8.36 9.28
C MET A 1 7.53 7.34 10.24
N GLY A 2 8.39 6.45 9.75
CA GLY A 2 9.08 5.41 10.52
C GLY A 2 10.45 5.13 9.87
N ARG A 3 11.21 4.18 10.41
CA ARG A 3 12.53 3.79 9.91
C ARG A 3 12.48 2.34 9.41
N SER A 4 13.06 2.12 8.24
CA SER A 4 13.13 0.80 7.61
C SER A 4 14.58 0.34 7.48
N HIS A 5 14.86 -0.90 7.85
CA HIS A 5 16.16 -1.54 7.65
C HIS A 5 16.00 -2.76 6.77
N GLY A 6 16.77 -2.82 5.69
CA GLY A 6 16.72 -3.92 4.73
C GLY A 6 17.92 -4.84 4.85
N ARG A 7 17.70 -6.14 4.69
CA ARG A 7 18.74 -7.15 4.45
C ARG A 7 18.28 -8.15 3.40
N TRP A 8 19.23 -8.78 2.73
CA TRP A 8 18.95 -9.87 1.81
C TRP A 8 19.09 -11.22 2.51
N GLU A 9 18.11 -12.09 2.32
CA GLU A 9 18.19 -13.52 2.60
C GLU A 9 17.94 -14.23 1.26
N ASP A 10 19.01 -14.79 0.68
CA ASP A 10 19.03 -15.34 -0.68
C ASP A 10 18.53 -14.32 -1.72
N ASP A 11 17.39 -14.59 -2.36
CA ASP A 11 16.73 -13.74 -3.36
C ASP A 11 15.66 -12.82 -2.77
N THR A 12 15.42 -12.90 -1.46
CA THR A 12 14.35 -12.17 -0.78
C THR A 12 14.92 -10.98 -0.03
N LEU A 13 14.38 -9.78 -0.31
CA LEU A 13 14.65 -8.60 0.50
C LEU A 13 13.71 -8.62 1.71
N ILE A 14 14.28 -8.65 2.90
CA ILE A 14 13.54 -8.53 4.15
C ILE A 14 13.72 -7.12 4.69
N VAL A 15 12.61 -6.47 5.01
CA VAL A 15 12.58 -5.11 5.54
C VAL A 15 11.89 -5.11 6.88
N ASP A 16 12.59 -4.70 7.93
CA ASP A 16 11.99 -4.45 9.23
C ASP A 16 11.70 -2.95 9.36
N ALA A 17 10.43 -2.60 9.49
CA ALA A 17 9.94 -1.24 9.67
C ALA A 17 9.43 -1.04 11.11
N GLU A 18 9.94 -0.02 11.78
CA GLU A 18 9.64 0.30 13.18
C GLU A 18 9.80 1.81 13.45
N GLY A 19 9.57 2.22 14.70
CA GLY A 19 9.77 3.61 15.13
C GLY A 19 8.75 4.57 14.52
N PHE A 20 7.52 4.10 14.32
CA PHE A 20 6.42 4.93 13.84
C PHE A 20 5.97 5.92 14.92
N LEU A 21 5.47 7.08 14.50
CA LEU A 21 4.91 8.08 15.42
C LEU A 21 3.52 7.71 15.96
N GLY A 22 2.81 6.76 15.33
CA GLY A 22 1.44 6.38 15.71
C GLY A 22 0.34 7.38 15.30
N GLU A 23 0.69 8.41 14.52
CA GLU A 23 -0.24 9.47 14.10
C GLU A 23 -0.87 9.23 12.72
N ALA A 24 -0.34 8.28 11.94
CA ALA A 24 -0.84 7.95 10.61
C ALA A 24 -1.92 6.87 10.70
N TRP A 25 -2.88 6.90 9.77
CA TRP A 25 -3.79 5.78 9.56
C TRP A 25 -3.00 4.53 9.15
N PHE A 26 -3.40 3.39 9.70
CA PHE A 26 -2.80 2.09 9.39
C PHE A 26 -3.13 1.66 7.96
N ASP A 27 -4.38 1.85 7.54
CA ASP A 27 -4.85 1.50 6.20
C ASP A 27 -5.87 2.52 5.67
N ARG A 28 -6.35 2.26 4.43
CA ARG A 28 -7.33 3.12 3.76
C ARG A 28 -8.75 3.02 4.31
N ALA A 29 -9.05 2.04 5.16
CA ALA A 29 -10.35 1.90 5.80
C ALA A 29 -10.47 2.79 7.06
N GLY A 30 -9.38 3.41 7.49
CA GLY A 30 -9.33 4.23 8.70
C GLY A 30 -9.04 3.41 9.96
N ASN A 31 -8.50 2.20 9.82
CA ASN A 31 -7.92 1.51 10.97
C ASN A 31 -6.68 2.25 11.45
N PHE A 32 -6.32 2.07 12.72
CA PHE A 32 -5.17 2.73 13.33
C PHE A 32 -4.16 1.70 13.85
N ALA A 33 -2.93 2.18 14.06
CA ALA A 33 -1.86 1.46 14.75
C ALA A 33 -1.14 2.44 15.68
N SER A 34 -0.51 1.93 16.73
CA SER A 34 0.25 2.72 17.70
C SER A 34 1.68 2.97 17.23
N ASN A 35 2.45 3.67 18.06
CA ASN A 35 3.90 3.84 17.88
C ASN A 35 4.70 2.55 18.18
N GLN A 36 4.06 1.50 18.69
CA GLN A 36 4.67 0.18 18.91
C GLN A 36 4.54 -0.75 17.69
N LEU A 37 3.95 -0.27 16.59
CA LEU A 37 3.86 -1.02 15.35
C LEU A 37 5.25 -1.48 14.88
N ARG A 38 5.35 -2.76 14.57
CA ARG A 38 6.45 -3.40 13.87
C ARG A 38 5.89 -4.11 12.66
N VAL A 39 6.52 -3.91 11.50
CA VAL A 39 6.17 -4.59 10.26
C VAL A 39 7.42 -5.26 9.72
N GLN A 40 7.41 -6.57 9.61
CA GLN A 40 8.44 -7.30 8.88
C GLN A 40 7.88 -7.65 7.51
N GLU A 41 8.49 -7.08 6.48
CA GLU A 41 8.10 -7.28 5.10
C GLU A 41 9.11 -8.19 4.40
N ARG A 42 8.61 -9.05 3.50
CA ARG A 42 9.41 -9.93 2.64
C ARG A 42 9.03 -9.67 1.20
N TYR A 43 10.01 -9.32 0.39
CA TYR A 43 9.86 -9.06 -1.03
C TYR A 43 10.66 -10.11 -1.82
N THR A 44 9.97 -11.10 -2.36
CA THR A 44 10.57 -12.18 -3.15
C THR A 44 10.23 -11.99 -4.63
N PRO A 45 11.21 -11.70 -5.50
CA PRO A 45 10.98 -11.66 -6.95
C PRO A 45 10.53 -13.03 -7.46
N LEU A 46 9.40 -13.08 -8.17
CA LEU A 46 8.95 -14.30 -8.87
C LEU A 46 9.27 -14.26 -10.37
N GLY A 47 9.84 -13.14 -10.84
CA GLY A 47 10.19 -12.87 -12.22
C GLY A 47 10.39 -11.38 -12.46
N PRO A 48 10.52 -10.93 -13.72
CA PRO A 48 10.82 -9.53 -14.04
C PRO A 48 9.68 -8.56 -13.71
N ASN A 49 8.44 -9.04 -13.56
CA ASN A 49 7.23 -8.22 -13.41
C ASN A 49 6.35 -8.60 -12.21
N VAL A 50 6.77 -9.56 -11.38
CA VAL A 50 5.99 -10.04 -10.23
C VAL A 50 6.89 -10.15 -9.01
N ILE A 51 6.40 -9.62 -7.89
CA ILE A 51 7.00 -9.79 -6.56
C ILE A 51 5.94 -10.41 -5.67
N ARG A 52 6.29 -11.48 -4.96
CA ARG A 52 5.52 -11.94 -3.81
C ARG A 52 5.86 -11.02 -2.65
N TYR A 53 4.85 -10.33 -2.14
CA TYR A 53 4.94 -9.50 -0.96
C TYR A 53 4.23 -10.19 0.18
N GLU A 54 4.96 -10.39 1.27
CA GLU A 54 4.44 -10.92 2.52
C GLU A 54 4.82 -9.96 3.63
N ALA A 55 3.94 -9.76 4.61
CA ALA A 55 4.27 -8.96 5.77
C ALA A 55 3.63 -9.53 7.03
N THR A 56 4.41 -9.56 8.10
CA THR A 56 3.94 -9.83 9.46
C THR A 56 3.78 -8.48 10.18
N ILE A 57 2.57 -8.24 10.68
CA ILE A 57 2.20 -7.03 11.40
C ILE A 57 2.06 -7.35 12.88
N GLU A 58 2.78 -6.60 13.71
CA GLU A 58 2.71 -6.70 15.17
C GLU A 58 2.50 -5.32 15.79
N ASP A 59 1.46 -5.22 16.62
CA ASP A 59 1.26 -4.08 17.52
C ASP A 59 0.53 -4.58 18.78
N PRO A 60 1.25 -4.77 19.90
CA PRO A 60 0.64 -5.34 21.11
C PRO A 60 -0.33 -4.39 21.83
N THR A 61 -0.35 -3.10 21.46
CA THR A 61 -1.28 -2.12 22.04
C THR A 61 -2.62 -2.13 21.31
N VAL A 62 -2.63 -2.50 20.02
CA VAL A 62 -3.82 -2.42 19.16
C VAL A 62 -4.36 -3.79 18.75
N PHE A 63 -3.49 -4.72 18.38
CA PHE A 63 -3.88 -6.04 17.88
C PHE A 63 -3.75 -7.11 18.97
N THR A 64 -4.67 -8.07 18.98
CA THR A 64 -4.69 -9.16 19.98
C THR A 64 -3.58 -10.19 19.76
N ARG A 65 -3.02 -10.25 18.55
CA ARG A 65 -1.89 -11.10 18.16
C ARG A 65 -1.25 -10.58 16.87
N PRO A 66 0.01 -10.95 16.58
CA PRO A 66 0.58 -10.78 15.25
C PRO A 66 -0.24 -11.50 14.18
N TRP A 67 -0.24 -10.95 12.97
CA TRP A 67 -0.95 -11.50 11.83
C TRP A 67 -0.23 -11.16 10.52
N ASP A 68 -0.51 -11.96 9.50
CA ASP A 68 0.21 -11.91 8.23
C ASP A 68 -0.70 -11.50 7.08
N ILE A 69 -0.10 -10.84 6.09
CA ILE A 69 -0.66 -10.64 4.75
C ILE A 69 0.25 -11.25 3.70
N SER A 70 -0.37 -11.69 2.60
CA SER A 70 0.34 -12.16 1.42
C SER A 70 -0.41 -11.68 0.18
N LEU A 71 0.32 -11.02 -0.72
CA LEU A 71 -0.22 -10.53 -1.98
C LEU A 71 0.84 -10.55 -3.08
N LEU A 72 0.38 -10.68 -4.31
CA LEU A 72 1.24 -10.53 -5.49
C LEU A 72 1.23 -9.06 -5.91
N LEU A 73 2.41 -8.44 -5.89
CA LEU A 73 2.65 -7.14 -6.51
C LEU A 73 3.10 -7.40 -7.95
N TYR A 74 2.22 -7.10 -8.90
CA TYR A 74 2.48 -7.35 -10.31
C TYR A 74 2.30 -6.09 -11.15
N ARG A 75 3.13 -5.97 -12.19
CA ARG A 75 2.84 -5.12 -13.34
C ARG A 75 1.95 -5.90 -14.32
N ARG A 76 1.59 -5.29 -15.45
CA ARG A 76 0.97 -6.01 -16.56
C ARG A 76 1.83 -7.23 -16.95
N LEU A 77 1.22 -8.40 -16.98
CA LEU A 77 1.89 -9.70 -17.22
C LEU A 77 1.71 -10.18 -18.66
N GLU A 78 0.82 -9.54 -19.40
CA GLU A 78 0.53 -9.81 -20.79
C GLU A 78 1.72 -9.45 -21.69
N GLU A 79 1.96 -10.25 -22.72
CA GLU A 79 2.99 -9.95 -23.71
C GLU A 79 2.72 -8.59 -24.38
N ASN A 80 3.79 -7.80 -24.56
CA ASN A 80 3.73 -6.48 -25.17
C ASN A 80 2.81 -5.47 -24.45
N ALA A 81 2.49 -5.68 -23.17
CA ALA A 81 1.74 -4.70 -22.40
C ALA A 81 2.41 -3.32 -22.43
N ARG A 82 1.62 -2.28 -22.72
CA ARG A 82 2.03 -0.88 -22.73
C ARG A 82 1.28 -0.13 -21.65
N VAL A 83 1.88 0.94 -21.13
CA VAL A 83 1.12 1.95 -20.38
C VAL A 83 0.17 2.60 -21.38
N LEU A 84 -1.12 2.45 -21.15
CA LEU A 84 -2.15 3.08 -21.98
C LEU A 84 -2.36 4.52 -21.53
N GLU A 85 -2.84 5.35 -22.45
CA GLU A 85 -3.30 6.70 -22.11
C GLU A 85 -4.41 6.60 -21.05
N PHE A 86 -4.17 7.24 -19.91
CA PHE A 86 -5.23 7.43 -18.93
C PHE A 86 -6.10 8.59 -19.41
N LYS A 87 -7.27 8.26 -19.97
CA LYS A 87 -8.27 9.29 -20.27
C LYS A 87 -8.85 9.80 -18.96
N CYS A 88 -8.50 11.03 -18.59
CA CYS A 88 -9.29 11.77 -17.62
C CYS A 88 -10.72 11.86 -18.14
N VAL A 89 -11.70 11.54 -17.29
CA VAL A 89 -13.10 11.84 -17.62
C VAL A 89 -13.21 13.36 -17.64
N GLU A 90 -13.33 13.94 -18.83
CA GLU A 90 -13.54 15.37 -19.01
C GLU A 90 -14.75 15.79 -18.15
N PHE A 91 -14.62 16.88 -17.42
CA PHE A 91 -15.66 17.39 -16.51
C PHE A 91 -16.04 16.43 -15.36
N SER A 92 -15.14 15.53 -14.92
CA SER A 92 -15.38 14.64 -13.77
C SER A 92 -15.77 15.38 -12.49
N GLU A 93 -15.14 16.52 -12.20
CA GLU A 93 -15.52 17.39 -11.08
C GLU A 93 -16.95 17.91 -11.22
N ASP A 94 -17.37 18.31 -12.43
CA ASP A 94 -18.71 18.84 -12.67
C ASP A 94 -19.76 17.73 -12.58
N LEU A 95 -19.43 16.52 -13.06
CA LEU A 95 -20.27 15.34 -12.93
C LEU A 95 -20.48 14.96 -11.46
N LEU A 96 -19.41 14.94 -10.66
CA LEU A 96 -19.46 14.49 -9.25
C LEU A 96 -19.98 15.59 -8.31
N TYR A 97 -19.57 16.84 -8.54
CA TYR A 97 -19.72 17.94 -7.59
C TYR A 97 -20.40 19.18 -8.19
N GLY A 98 -20.90 19.12 -9.42
CA GLY A 98 -21.59 20.25 -10.05
C GLY A 98 -22.78 20.75 -9.23
N HIS A 99 -23.46 19.86 -8.50
CA HIS A 99 -24.54 20.20 -7.57
C HIS A 99 -24.08 20.99 -6.32
N LEU A 100 -22.78 21.00 -6.02
CA LEU A 100 -22.17 21.76 -4.92
C LEU A 100 -21.62 23.12 -5.37
N ARG A 101 -21.67 23.44 -6.67
CA ARG A 101 -21.26 24.76 -7.16
C ARG A 101 -22.25 25.83 -6.70
N ARG A 102 -21.71 27.04 -6.49
CA ARG A 102 -22.54 28.25 -6.24
C ARG A 102 -23.58 28.44 -7.36
N GLU A 103 -23.18 28.18 -8.60
CA GLU A 103 -24.06 28.11 -9.77
C GLU A 103 -23.99 26.69 -10.35
N PRO A 104 -25.03 25.87 -10.15
CA PRO A 104 -25.03 24.48 -10.63
C PRO A 104 -24.89 24.40 -12.14
N THR A 105 -24.03 23.48 -12.59
CA THR A 105 -23.87 23.16 -14.02
C THR A 105 -25.07 22.32 -14.46
N ARG A 106 -25.70 22.68 -15.58
CA ARG A 106 -26.97 22.12 -16.05
C ARG A 106 -26.83 20.75 -16.71
#